data_AF-A0A4Y8WXC7-F1
#
_entry.id   AF-A0A4Y8WXC7-F1
#
_cell.length_a   1.000
_cell.length_b   1.000
_cell.length_c   1.000
_cell.angle_alpha   90.00
_cell.angle_beta   90.00
_cell.angle_gamma   90.00
#
_symmetry.space_group_name_H-M   'P 1'
#
loop_
_entity.id
_entity.type
_entity.pdbx_description
1 polymer ?
#
loop_
_entity_poly.entity_id
_entity_poly.type
_entity_poly.pdbx_seq_one_letter_code
_entity_poly.pdbx_strand_id
1 'polypeptide(L)'
;MPLTALVPLLPLLAGAFAVPQYLPQLLRVRRLGAAAGVSWSWAALAAVNNLAWAVYFVWSGVPSGLVAVLSCALVAGLLTHALTRLGGGVDPRVVAGVAAWVVVMALAGLLGGRLGLGAAMNVALIVQVAPSVVTAWRSRDVSGISVGTWLLVMGELTCFGLFGLATGDRTLLLLGVVGDAAGLLMLARVAWERVRQERPTAHPVTAPVPVTAGIPG
;
A
#
# COMPACT_ATOMS: atom_id res chain seq x y z
N MET A 1 -28.09 17.26 2.71
CA MET A 1 -27.69 16.71 1.39
C MET A 1 -28.06 15.24 1.34
N PRO A 2 -28.65 14.73 0.25
CA PRO A 2 -28.92 13.31 0.12
C PRO A 2 -27.58 12.54 0.04
N LEU A 3 -27.53 11.35 0.63
CA LEU A 3 -26.32 10.52 0.72
C LEU A 3 -25.73 10.18 -0.67
N THR A 4 -26.58 10.16 -1.70
CA THR A 4 -26.20 10.01 -3.11
C THR A 4 -25.35 11.16 -3.65
N ALA A 5 -25.51 12.38 -3.12
CA ALA A 5 -24.69 13.52 -3.53
C ALA A 5 -23.23 13.43 -3.06
N LEU A 6 -22.94 12.56 -2.07
CA LEU A 6 -21.60 12.36 -1.55
C LEU A 6 -20.81 11.29 -2.32
N VAL A 7 -21.48 10.40 -3.06
CA VAL A 7 -20.85 9.30 -3.79
C VAL A 7 -19.75 9.80 -4.74
N PRO A 8 -19.95 10.86 -5.56
CA PRO A 8 -18.90 11.37 -6.44
C PRO A 8 -17.67 11.93 -5.72
N LEU A 9 -17.78 12.25 -4.42
CA LEU A 9 -16.67 12.75 -3.61
C LEU A 9 -15.78 11.64 -3.06
N LEU A 10 -16.25 10.39 -3.02
CA LEU A 10 -15.49 9.25 -2.49
C LEU A 10 -14.14 9.07 -3.20
N PRO A 11 -14.02 9.13 -4.54
CA PRO A 11 -12.72 9.05 -5.20
C PRO A 11 -11.78 10.22 -4.85
N LEU A 12 -12.32 11.42 -4.62
CA LEU A 12 -11.51 12.56 -4.17
C LEU A 12 -10.96 12.32 -2.76
N LEU A 13 -11.81 11.80 -1.88
CA LEU A 13 -11.42 11.44 -0.52
C LEU A 13 -10.39 10.30 -0.53
N ALA A 14 -10.53 9.33 -1.43
CA ALA A 14 -9.52 8.29 -1.67
C ALA A 14 -8.17 8.91 -2.02
N GLY A 15 -8.13 9.90 -2.91
CA GLY A 15 -6.92 10.67 -3.23
C GLY A 15 -6.29 11.37 -2.02
N ALA A 16 -7.12 11.90 -1.10
CA ALA A 16 -6.63 12.53 0.14
C ALA A 16 -5.96 11.53 1.09
N PHE A 17 -6.36 10.25 1.06
CA PHE A 17 -5.68 9.17 1.77
C PHE A 17 -4.46 8.62 1.00
N ALA A 18 -4.51 8.59 -0.32
CA ALA A 18 -3.47 8.05 -1.19
C ALA A 18 -2.21 8.91 -1.22
N VAL A 19 -2.35 10.21 -1.46
CA VAL A 19 -1.22 11.12 -1.68
C VAL A 19 -0.25 11.17 -0.47
N PRO A 20 -0.71 11.25 0.78
CA PRO A 20 0.19 11.25 1.94
C PRO A 20 1.06 9.99 2.07
N GLN A 21 0.65 8.86 1.47
CA GLN A 21 1.44 7.62 1.51
C GLN A 21 2.80 7.76 0.80
N TYR A 22 2.91 8.67 -0.17
CA TYR A 22 4.15 8.95 -0.91
C TYR A 22 5.08 9.93 -0.16
N LEU A 23 4.56 10.67 0.81
CA LEU A 23 5.28 11.75 1.48
C LEU A 23 6.54 11.29 2.21
N PRO A 24 6.56 10.18 2.97
CA PRO A 24 7.77 9.72 3.64
C PRO A 24 8.93 9.43 2.67
N GLN A 25 8.62 8.86 1.49
CA GLN A 25 9.61 8.55 0.47
C GLN A 25 10.16 9.84 -0.17
N LEU A 26 9.28 10.79 -0.50
CA LEU A 26 9.67 12.08 -1.07
C LEU A 26 10.54 12.89 -0.10
N LEU A 27 10.15 12.96 1.18
CA LEU A 27 10.91 13.63 2.22
C LEU A 27 12.27 12.97 2.45
N ARG A 28 12.35 11.63 2.38
CA ARG A 28 13.61 10.91 2.52
C ARG A 28 14.59 11.25 1.39
N VAL A 29 14.14 11.16 0.13
CA VAL A 29 14.97 11.52 -1.04
C VAL A 29 15.43 12.98 -0.95
N ARG A 30 14.53 13.89 -0.58
CA ARG A 30 14.85 15.31 -0.44
C ARG A 30 15.87 15.58 0.68
N ARG A 31 15.74 14.92 1.84
CA ARG A 31 16.62 15.12 3.00
C ARG A 31 18.01 14.52 2.79
N LEU A 32 18.08 13.33 2.20
CA LEU A 32 19.33 12.60 2.05
C LEU A 32 20.12 12.98 0.79
N GLY A 33 19.48 13.65 -0.18
CA GLY A 33 20.12 13.98 -1.46
C GLY A 33 20.57 12.75 -2.25
N ALA A 34 20.07 11.57 -1.91
CA ALA A 34 20.48 10.29 -2.45
C ALA A 34 19.27 9.35 -2.57
N ALA A 35 19.37 8.37 -3.47
CA ALA A 35 18.35 7.32 -3.66
C ALA A 35 18.29 6.28 -2.52
N ALA A 36 18.97 6.52 -1.40
CA ALA A 36 19.19 5.52 -0.35
C ALA A 36 17.86 5.00 0.24
N GLY A 37 17.58 3.72 -0.05
CA GLY A 37 16.42 2.98 0.47
C GLY A 37 15.09 3.27 -0.22
N VAL A 38 15.08 3.98 -1.36
CA VAL A 38 13.87 4.22 -2.17
C VAL A 38 14.02 3.54 -3.52
N SER A 39 13.14 2.58 -3.81
CA SER A 39 13.22 1.81 -5.05
C SER A 39 12.70 2.61 -6.25
N TRP A 40 13.54 2.72 -7.29
CA TRP A 40 13.14 3.29 -8.57
C TRP A 40 11.98 2.51 -9.21
N SER A 41 12.04 1.17 -9.19
CA SER A 41 11.02 0.32 -9.80
C SER A 41 9.67 0.46 -9.11
N TRP A 42 9.66 0.62 -7.79
CA TRP A 42 8.45 0.88 -7.04
C TRP A 42 7.80 2.20 -7.46
N ALA A 43 8.58 3.29 -7.54
CA ALA A 43 8.07 4.59 -7.94
C ALA A 43 7.53 4.57 -9.39
N ALA A 44 8.26 3.91 -10.30
CA ALA A 44 7.87 3.79 -11.69
C ALA A 44 6.58 2.96 -11.87
N LEU A 45 6.48 1.82 -11.19
CA LEU A 45 5.28 0.98 -11.20
C LEU A 45 4.08 1.70 -10.57
N ALA A 46 4.29 2.46 -9.49
CA ALA A 46 3.22 3.27 -8.90
C ALA A 46 2.69 4.32 -9.88
N ALA A 47 3.58 5.01 -10.61
CA ALA A 47 3.18 5.95 -11.65
C ALA A 47 2.39 5.26 -12.77
N VAL A 48 2.91 4.14 -13.30
CA VAL A 48 2.27 3.36 -14.36
C VAL A 48 0.89 2.84 -13.94
N ASN A 49 0.76 2.26 -12.75
CA ASN A 49 -0.51 1.74 -12.25
C ASN A 49 -1.55 2.85 -12.08
N ASN A 50 -1.14 4.03 -11.60
CA ASN A 50 -2.05 5.18 -11.49
C ASN A 50 -2.49 5.73 -12.85
N LEU A 51 -1.60 5.72 -13.86
CA LEU A 51 -1.98 6.07 -15.23
C LEU A 51 -2.94 5.03 -15.84
N ALA A 52 -2.76 3.75 -15.55
CA ALA A 52 -3.71 2.70 -15.94
C ALA A 52 -5.09 2.91 -15.28
N TRP A 53 -5.13 3.27 -14.00
CA TRP A 53 -6.39 3.69 -13.36
C TRP A 53 -6.99 4.95 -13.98
N ALA A 54 -6.16 5.91 -14.44
CA ALA A 54 -6.68 7.09 -15.15
C ALA A 54 -7.41 6.68 -16.44
N VAL A 55 -6.84 5.78 -17.24
CA VAL A 55 -7.50 5.20 -18.42
C VAL A 55 -8.81 4.50 -18.02
N TYR A 56 -8.79 3.71 -16.94
CA TYR A 56 -9.99 3.06 -16.41
C TYR A 56 -11.09 4.07 -16.06
N PHE A 57 -10.76 5.17 -15.38
CA PHE A 57 -11.73 6.20 -14.99
C PHE A 57 -12.22 7.04 -16.16
N VAL A 58 -11.40 7.28 -17.18
CA VAL A 58 -11.85 7.89 -18.45
C VAL A 58 -12.91 6.99 -19.10
N TRP A 59 -12.65 5.70 -19.24
CA TRP A 59 -13.63 4.76 -19.80
C TRP A 59 -14.86 4.54 -18.92
N SER A 60 -14.73 4.75 -17.61
CA SER A 60 -15.85 4.64 -16.66
C SER A 60 -16.68 5.92 -16.54
N GLY A 61 -16.24 7.04 -17.13
CA GLY A 61 -16.93 8.33 -17.02
C GLY A 61 -16.91 8.92 -15.60
N VAL A 62 -15.86 8.66 -14.81
CA VAL A 62 -15.76 9.08 -13.40
C VAL A 62 -14.67 10.15 -13.24
N PRO A 63 -14.98 11.45 -13.45
CA PRO A 63 -13.97 12.51 -13.45
C PRO A 63 -13.34 12.74 -12.07
N SER A 64 -14.07 12.51 -10.98
CA SER A 64 -13.52 12.64 -9.63
C SER A 64 -12.40 11.64 -9.34
N GLY A 65 -12.46 10.44 -9.94
CA GLY A 65 -11.39 9.44 -9.85
C GLY A 65 -10.10 9.89 -10.51
N LEU A 66 -10.19 10.66 -11.61
CA LEU A 66 -9.02 11.18 -12.33
C LEU A 66 -8.17 12.09 -11.45
N VAL A 67 -8.78 12.95 -10.64
CA VAL A 67 -8.04 13.86 -9.76
C VAL A 67 -7.14 13.08 -8.80
N ALA A 68 -7.67 12.03 -8.16
CA ALA A 68 -6.92 11.21 -7.22
C ALA A 68 -5.76 10.48 -7.89
N VAL A 69 -6.03 9.76 -8.98
CA VAL A 69 -5.00 8.92 -9.61
C VAL A 69 -3.98 9.73 -10.41
N LEU A 70 -4.37 10.84 -11.03
CA LEU A 70 -3.40 11.73 -11.69
C LEU A 70 -2.50 12.44 -10.67
N SER A 71 -3.02 12.80 -9.50
CA SER A 71 -2.21 13.36 -8.41
C SER A 71 -1.16 12.35 -7.95
N CYS A 72 -1.56 11.09 -7.74
CA CYS A 72 -0.65 10.02 -7.35
C CYS A 72 0.36 9.71 -8.47
N ALA A 73 -0.08 9.64 -9.73
CA ALA A 73 0.79 9.45 -10.89
C ALA A 73 1.85 10.55 -11.00
N LEU A 74 1.45 11.81 -10.78
CA LEU A 74 2.36 12.94 -10.80
C LEU A 74 3.42 12.83 -9.70
N VAL A 75 3.01 12.57 -8.45
CA VAL A 75 3.95 12.45 -7.32
C VAL A 75 4.90 11.27 -7.51
N ALA A 76 4.38 10.11 -7.92
CA ALA A 76 5.19 8.92 -8.20
C ALA A 76 6.13 9.13 -9.40
N GLY A 77 5.66 9.82 -10.45
CA GLY A 77 6.45 10.17 -11.63
C GLY A 77 7.59 11.14 -11.29
N LEU A 78 7.32 12.17 -10.48
CA LEU A 78 8.34 13.10 -9.99
C LEU A 78 9.39 12.38 -9.14
N LEU A 79 8.98 11.44 -8.28
CA LEU A 79 9.88 10.61 -7.51
C LEU A 79 10.75 9.73 -8.40
N THR A 80 10.15 9.08 -9.40
CA THR A 80 10.86 8.26 -10.39
C THR A 80 11.90 9.09 -11.13
N HIS A 81 11.53 10.28 -11.59
CA HIS A 81 12.43 11.21 -12.27
C HIS A 81 13.60 11.64 -11.38
N ALA A 82 13.31 12.02 -10.12
CA ALA A 82 14.35 12.39 -9.16
C ALA A 82 15.33 11.24 -8.91
N LEU A 83 14.84 10.01 -8.76
CA LEU A 83 15.68 8.82 -8.57
C LEU A 83 16.54 8.52 -9.81
N THR A 84 16.01 8.70 -11.03
CA THR A 84 16.82 8.58 -12.26
C THR A 84 17.99 9.56 -12.27
N ARG A 85 17.78 10.80 -11.79
CA ARG A 85 18.82 11.83 -11.77
C ARG A 85 19.87 11.61 -10.68
N LEU A 86 19.47 11.06 -9.54
CA LEU A 86 20.35 10.83 -8.40
C LEU A 86 21.11 9.50 -8.48
N GLY A 87 20.54 8.49 -9.13
CA GLY A 87 20.97 7.10 -9.03
C GLY A 87 21.81 6.60 -10.20
N GLY A 88 22.85 7.33 -10.65
CA GLY A 88 23.98 6.84 -11.49
C GLY A 88 23.70 6.02 -12.77
N GLY A 89 22.44 5.80 -13.15
CA GLY A 89 22.00 4.82 -14.14
C GLY A 89 21.04 3.78 -13.55
N VAL A 90 19.90 3.54 -14.21
CA VAL A 90 18.92 2.50 -13.83
C VAL A 90 19.26 1.22 -14.58
N ASP A 91 19.24 0.07 -13.89
CA ASP A 91 19.46 -1.24 -14.51
C ASP A 91 18.47 -1.44 -15.69
N PRO A 92 18.95 -1.65 -16.93
CA PRO A 92 18.09 -1.87 -18.09
C PRO A 92 17.09 -3.02 -17.92
N ARG A 93 17.42 -4.05 -17.12
CA ARG A 93 16.50 -5.16 -16.83
C ARG A 93 15.31 -4.70 -16.02
N VAL A 94 15.51 -3.78 -15.08
CA VAL A 94 14.43 -3.18 -14.28
C VAL A 94 13.54 -2.32 -15.18
N VAL A 95 14.14 -1.52 -16.06
CA VAL A 95 13.39 -0.72 -17.04
C VAL A 95 12.57 -1.62 -17.97
N ALA A 96 13.16 -2.70 -18.48
CA ALA A 96 12.48 -3.68 -19.32
C ALA A 96 11.32 -4.35 -18.58
N GLY A 97 11.47 -4.64 -17.27
CA GLY A 97 10.39 -5.17 -16.44
C GLY A 97 9.21 -4.20 -16.31
N VAL A 98 9.48 -2.91 -16.07
CA VAL A 98 8.42 -1.87 -16.04
C VAL A 98 7.77 -1.71 -17.41
N ALA A 99 8.55 -1.72 -18.50
CA ALA A 99 8.02 -1.64 -19.86
C ALA A 99 7.15 -2.84 -20.21
N ALA A 100 7.57 -4.05 -19.85
CA ALA A 100 6.76 -5.26 -20.01
C ALA A 100 5.45 -5.15 -19.22
N TRP A 101 5.48 -4.58 -18.02
CA TRP A 101 4.28 -4.33 -17.22
C TRP A 101 3.31 -3.35 -17.91
N VAL A 102 3.83 -2.28 -18.52
CA VAL A 102 3.02 -1.37 -19.35
C VAL A 102 2.35 -2.12 -20.50
N VAL A 103 3.10 -2.98 -21.20
CA VAL A 103 2.56 -3.81 -22.30
C VAL A 103 1.45 -4.73 -21.80
N VAL A 104 1.62 -5.38 -20.64
CA VAL A 104 0.56 -6.21 -20.03
C VAL A 104 -0.70 -5.41 -19.79
N MET A 105 -0.59 -4.20 -19.22
CA MET A 105 -1.76 -3.34 -18.97
C MET A 105 -2.41 -2.84 -20.27
N ALA A 106 -1.60 -2.47 -21.26
CA ALA A 106 -2.08 -2.07 -22.57
C ALA A 106 -2.83 -3.22 -23.25
N LEU A 107 -2.27 -4.43 -23.26
CA LEU A 107 -2.94 -5.61 -23.84
C LEU A 107 -4.22 -5.96 -23.09
N ALA A 108 -4.23 -5.89 -21.75
CA ALA A 108 -5.43 -6.12 -20.96
C ALA A 108 -6.54 -5.11 -21.31
N GLY A 109 -6.19 -3.84 -21.48
CA GLY A 109 -7.11 -2.79 -21.92
C GLY A 109 -7.56 -2.92 -23.37
N LEU A 110 -6.67 -3.29 -24.29
CA LEU A 110 -6.99 -3.44 -25.72
C LEU A 110 -7.86 -4.68 -25.98
N LEU A 111 -7.58 -5.80 -25.33
CA LEU A 111 -8.27 -7.07 -25.57
C LEU A 111 -9.54 -7.22 -24.72
N GLY A 112 -9.52 -6.75 -23.47
CA GLY A 112 -10.63 -6.89 -22.52
C GLY A 112 -11.36 -5.59 -22.21
N GLY A 113 -10.99 -4.48 -22.85
CA GLY A 113 -11.55 -3.16 -22.58
C GLY A 113 -11.38 -2.74 -21.12
N ARG A 114 -12.40 -2.03 -20.62
CA ARG A 114 -12.49 -1.58 -19.23
C ARG A 114 -12.40 -2.72 -18.21
N LEU A 115 -13.06 -3.85 -18.48
CA LEU A 115 -13.05 -5.00 -17.59
C LEU A 115 -11.69 -5.69 -17.55
N GLY A 116 -11.04 -5.87 -18.71
CA GLY A 116 -9.71 -6.47 -18.79
C GLY A 116 -8.66 -5.64 -18.04
N LEU A 117 -8.66 -4.32 -18.26
CA LEU A 117 -7.78 -3.41 -17.54
C LEU A 117 -8.05 -3.44 -16.01
N GLY A 118 -9.32 -3.40 -15.62
CA GLY A 118 -9.72 -3.49 -14.22
C GLY A 118 -9.32 -4.80 -13.53
N ALA A 119 -9.42 -5.92 -14.23
CA ALA A 119 -8.97 -7.22 -13.74
C ALA A 119 -7.44 -7.25 -13.56
N ALA A 120 -6.70 -6.77 -14.56
CA ALA A 120 -5.24 -6.68 -14.49
C ALA A 120 -4.78 -5.77 -13.33
N MET A 121 -5.50 -4.67 -13.05
CA MET A 121 -5.21 -3.80 -11.91
C MET A 121 -5.53 -4.42 -10.55
N ASN A 122 -6.58 -5.22 -10.43
CA ASN A 122 -6.82 -5.98 -9.21
C ASN A 122 -5.73 -7.03 -8.96
N VAL A 123 -5.28 -7.73 -10.01
CA VAL A 123 -4.12 -8.64 -9.92
C VAL A 123 -2.87 -7.86 -9.52
N ALA A 124 -2.65 -6.68 -10.10
CA ALA A 124 -1.54 -5.81 -9.74
C ALA A 124 -1.56 -5.44 -8.25
N LEU A 125 -2.72 -5.07 -7.70
CA LEU A 125 -2.87 -4.79 -6.27
C LEU A 125 -2.46 -6.01 -5.44
N ILE A 126 -2.99 -7.19 -5.75
CA ILE A 126 -2.67 -8.44 -5.02
C ILE A 126 -1.17 -8.70 -5.03
N VAL A 127 -0.53 -8.62 -6.20
CA VAL A 127 0.92 -8.85 -6.35
C VAL A 127 1.74 -7.86 -5.54
N GLN A 128 1.28 -6.61 -5.41
CA GLN A 128 1.98 -5.57 -4.63
C GLN A 128 1.78 -5.74 -3.12
N VAL A 129 0.60 -6.17 -2.68
CA VAL A 129 0.24 -6.22 -1.26
C VAL A 129 0.58 -7.57 -0.61
N ALA A 130 0.46 -8.67 -1.35
CA ALA A 130 0.61 -10.03 -0.81
C ALA A 130 2.00 -10.27 -0.16
N PRO A 131 3.13 -9.83 -0.75
CA PRO A 131 4.44 -10.00 -0.11
C PRO A 131 4.54 -9.32 1.25
N SER A 132 3.91 -8.14 1.40
CA SER A 132 3.89 -7.40 2.67
C SER A 132 3.10 -8.16 3.74
N VAL A 133 1.92 -8.66 3.38
CA VAL A 133 1.09 -9.49 4.27
C VAL A 133 1.84 -10.77 4.66
N VAL A 134 2.36 -11.51 3.70
CA VAL A 134 3.11 -12.75 3.95
C VAL A 134 4.32 -12.48 4.86
N THR A 135 5.07 -11.41 4.60
CA THR A 135 6.25 -11.05 5.40
C THR A 135 5.85 -10.68 6.83
N ALA A 136 4.80 -9.89 7.01
CA ALA A 136 4.31 -9.50 8.34
C ALA A 136 3.90 -10.70 9.21
N TRP A 137 3.26 -11.69 8.60
CA TRP A 137 2.80 -12.89 9.29
C TRP A 137 3.89 -13.95 9.48
N ARG A 138 4.97 -13.91 8.69
CA ARG A 138 6.14 -14.76 8.88
C ARG A 138 7.20 -14.16 9.81
N SER A 139 7.27 -12.84 9.91
CA SER A 139 8.24 -12.15 10.75
C SER A 139 7.84 -12.16 12.23
N ARG A 140 8.83 -12.34 13.10
CA ARG A 140 8.66 -12.15 14.56
C ARG A 140 8.67 -10.68 14.94
N ASP A 141 9.35 -9.84 14.17
CA ASP A 141 9.43 -8.41 14.38
C ASP A 141 8.44 -7.67 13.48
N VAL A 142 7.62 -6.81 14.10
CA VAL A 142 6.61 -5.95 13.45
C VAL A 142 6.98 -4.46 13.50
N SER A 143 8.18 -4.11 14.00
CA SER A 143 8.65 -2.73 14.15
C SER A 143 8.66 -1.94 12.83
N GLY A 144 8.84 -2.64 11.70
CA GLY A 144 8.80 -2.06 10.36
C GLY A 144 7.39 -1.77 9.81
N ILE A 145 6.32 -2.16 10.50
CA ILE A 145 4.93 -1.99 10.02
C ILE A 145 4.35 -0.68 10.56
N SER A 146 4.14 0.28 9.66
CA SER A 146 3.48 1.54 9.98
C SER A 146 1.96 1.39 10.04
N VAL A 147 1.38 1.42 11.25
CA VAL A 147 -0.08 1.44 11.47
C VAL A 147 -0.75 2.58 10.69
N GLY A 148 -0.16 3.79 10.73
CA GLY A 148 -0.72 4.95 10.04
C GLY A 148 -0.79 4.74 8.53
N THR A 149 0.24 4.13 7.92
CA THR A 149 0.24 3.84 6.48
C THR A 149 -0.87 2.85 6.12
N TRP A 150 -1.06 1.78 6.90
CA TRP A 150 -2.12 0.80 6.64
C TRP A 150 -3.52 1.36 6.88
N LEU A 151 -3.69 2.30 7.80
CA LEU A 151 -4.95 3.05 7.96
C LEU A 151 -5.24 3.96 6.77
N LEU A 152 -4.23 4.62 6.20
CA LEU A 152 -4.38 5.41 4.99
C LEU A 152 -4.76 4.53 3.79
N VAL A 153 -4.08 3.39 3.62
CA VAL A 153 -4.39 2.40 2.57
C VAL A 153 -5.84 1.91 2.72
N MET A 154 -6.25 1.53 3.92
CA MET A 154 -7.61 1.08 4.18
C MET A 154 -8.63 2.20 3.91
N GLY A 155 -8.37 3.44 4.36
CA GLY A 155 -9.25 4.58 4.08
C GLY A 155 -9.43 4.86 2.58
N GLU A 156 -8.35 4.78 1.81
CA GLU A 156 -8.37 4.90 0.35
C GLU A 156 -9.23 3.80 -0.30
N LEU A 157 -8.95 2.54 0.05
CA LEU A 157 -9.56 1.38 -0.59
C LEU A 157 -11.02 1.19 -0.16
N THR A 158 -11.36 1.52 1.08
CA THR A 158 -12.76 1.65 1.54
C THR A 158 -13.51 2.71 0.70
N CYS A 159 -12.91 3.86 0.40
CA CYS A 159 -13.56 4.89 -0.43
C CYS A 159 -13.85 4.39 -1.85
N PHE A 160 -12.89 3.73 -2.50
CA PHE A 160 -13.12 3.13 -3.82
C PHE A 160 -14.11 1.96 -3.77
N GLY A 161 -14.07 1.14 -2.72
CA GLY A 161 -15.01 0.03 -2.50
C GLY A 161 -16.45 0.51 -2.35
N LEU A 162 -16.68 1.54 -1.52
CA LEU A 162 -17.99 2.16 -1.34
C LEU A 162 -18.48 2.84 -2.62
N PHE A 163 -17.59 3.50 -3.36
CA PHE A 163 -17.93 4.07 -4.66
C PHE A 163 -18.34 2.97 -5.65
N GLY A 164 -17.58 1.88 -5.72
CA GLY A 164 -17.90 0.73 -6.57
C GLY A 164 -19.23 0.08 -6.19
N LEU A 165 -19.49 -0.09 -4.89
CA LEU A 165 -20.77 -0.59 -4.40
C LEU A 165 -21.93 0.31 -4.82
N ALA A 166 -21.81 1.62 -4.61
CA ALA A 166 -22.87 2.59 -4.92
C ALA A 166 -23.14 2.75 -6.42
N THR A 167 -22.15 2.50 -7.27
CA THR A 167 -22.25 2.64 -8.74
C THR A 167 -22.40 1.31 -9.48
N GLY A 168 -22.36 0.18 -8.76
CA GLY A 168 -22.37 -1.16 -9.36
C GLY A 168 -21.05 -1.52 -10.07
N ASP A 169 -19.97 -0.75 -9.87
CA ASP A 169 -18.66 -1.05 -10.44
C ASP A 169 -17.95 -2.16 -9.64
N ARG A 170 -17.98 -3.37 -10.20
CA ARG A 170 -17.38 -4.56 -9.60
C ARG A 170 -15.86 -4.47 -9.47
N THR A 171 -15.18 -3.77 -10.38
CA THR A 171 -13.72 -3.64 -10.35
C THR A 171 -13.30 -2.87 -9.12
N LEU A 172 -13.96 -1.75 -8.85
CA LEU A 172 -13.66 -0.89 -7.71
C LEU A 172 -14.14 -1.49 -6.39
N LEU A 173 -15.25 -2.23 -6.41
CA LEU A 173 -15.70 -3.02 -5.27
C LEU A 173 -14.66 -4.08 -4.88
N LEU A 174 -14.17 -4.86 -5.86
CA LEU A 174 -13.13 -5.88 -5.61
C LEU A 174 -11.83 -5.23 -5.13
N LEU A 175 -11.46 -4.08 -5.69
CA LEU A 175 -10.30 -3.31 -5.26
C LEU A 175 -10.39 -2.96 -3.78
N GLY A 176 -11.54 -2.43 -3.35
CA GLY A 176 -11.81 -2.10 -1.97
C GLY A 176 -11.75 -3.33 -1.06
N VAL A 177 -12.46 -4.41 -1.41
CA VAL A 177 -12.51 -5.64 -0.61
C VAL A 177 -11.12 -6.25 -0.40
N VAL A 178 -10.33 -6.39 -1.48
CA VAL A 178 -8.96 -6.95 -1.39
C VAL A 178 -8.06 -6.03 -0.56
N GLY A 179 -8.18 -4.72 -0.80
CA GLY A 179 -7.45 -3.69 -0.07
C GLY A 179 -7.70 -3.69 1.42
N ASP A 180 -8.96 -3.63 1.80
CA ASP A 180 -9.40 -3.61 3.20
C ASP A 180 -9.05 -4.92 3.90
N ALA A 181 -9.20 -6.06 3.22
CA ALA A 181 -8.77 -7.35 3.78
C ALA A 181 -7.26 -7.35 4.10
N ALA A 182 -6.43 -6.84 3.19
CA ALA A 182 -4.99 -6.72 3.44
C ALA A 182 -4.67 -5.73 4.57
N GLY A 183 -5.33 -4.57 4.60
CA GLY A 183 -5.19 -3.58 5.66
C GLY A 183 -5.54 -4.15 7.04
N LEU A 184 -6.68 -4.84 7.14
CA LEU A 184 -7.11 -5.51 8.37
C LEU A 184 -6.12 -6.59 8.81
N LEU A 185 -5.62 -7.42 7.89
CA LEU A 185 -4.62 -8.44 8.21
C LEU A 185 -3.33 -7.82 8.77
N MET A 186 -2.89 -6.70 8.23
CA MET A 186 -1.69 -6.00 8.68
C MET A 186 -1.90 -5.34 10.05
N LEU A 187 -3.03 -4.67 10.24
CA LEU A 187 -3.38 -4.03 11.52
C LEU A 187 -3.60 -5.07 12.62
N ALA A 188 -4.27 -6.19 12.32
CA ALA A 188 -4.47 -7.31 13.24
C ALA A 188 -3.13 -7.91 13.68
N ARG A 189 -2.17 -8.07 12.76
CA ARG A 189 -0.83 -8.58 13.08
C ARG A 189 -0.08 -7.69 14.07
N VAL A 190 -0.18 -6.37 13.90
CA VAL A 190 0.45 -5.39 14.81
C VAL A 190 -0.26 -5.39 16.18
N ALA A 191 -1.59 -5.40 16.20
CA ALA A 191 -2.37 -5.45 17.43
C ALA A 191 -2.07 -6.72 18.24
N TRP A 192 -1.97 -7.87 17.57
CA TRP A 192 -1.59 -9.13 18.22
C TRP A 192 -0.25 -9.02 18.94
N GLU A 193 0.80 -8.52 18.27
CA GLU A 193 2.13 -8.44 18.90
C GLU A 193 2.15 -7.54 20.12
N ARG A 194 1.44 -6.40 20.07
CA ARG A 194 1.32 -5.48 21.22
C ARG A 194 0.71 -6.19 22.43
N VAL A 195 -0.41 -6.88 22.24
CA VAL A 195 -1.05 -7.66 23.31
C VAL A 195 -0.14 -8.77 23.84
N ARG A 196 0.64 -9.41 22.96
CA ARG A 196 1.59 -10.46 23.37
C ARG A 196 2.73 -9.91 24.22
N GLN A 197 3.25 -8.72 23.89
CA GLN A 197 4.32 -8.06 24.65
C GLN A 197 3.84 -7.53 26.00
N GLU A 198 2.57 -7.11 26.08
CA GLU A 198 1.95 -6.62 27.32
C GLU A 198 1.61 -7.74 28.32
N ARG A 199 1.55 -9.02 27.91
CA ARG A 199 1.40 -10.13 28.85
C ARG A 199 2.66 -10.20 29.72
N PRO A 200 2.57 -9.94 31.03
CA PRO A 200 3.73 -10.03 31.92
C PRO A 200 4.35 -11.41 31.76
N THR A 201 5.63 -11.45 31.44
CA THR A 201 6.44 -12.63 31.71
C THR A 201 6.25 -12.91 33.20
N ALA A 202 5.57 -14.00 33.53
CA ALA A 202 5.43 -14.44 34.91
C ALA A 202 6.82 -14.37 35.54
N HIS A 203 7.00 -13.46 36.51
CA HIS A 203 8.26 -13.33 37.22
C HIS A 203 8.66 -14.75 37.63
N PRO A 204 9.89 -15.21 37.33
CA PRO A 204 10.37 -16.42 37.95
C PRO A 204 10.26 -16.16 39.45
N VAL A 205 9.37 -16.91 40.10
CA VAL A 205 9.30 -16.97 41.56
C VAL A 205 10.72 -17.29 41.99
N THR A 206 11.41 -16.32 42.58
CA THR A 206 12.72 -16.50 43.15
C THR A 206 12.60 -17.65 44.15
N ALA A 207 13.14 -18.81 43.78
CA ALA A 207 13.16 -19.96 44.66
C ALA A 207 13.85 -19.53 45.98
N PRO A 208 13.29 -19.88 47.15
CA PRO A 208 13.87 -19.51 48.42
C PRO A 208 15.30 -20.04 48.51
N VAL A 209 16.24 -19.15 48.83
CA VAL A 209 17.65 -19.49 49.07
C VAL A 209 17.70 -20.45 50.27
N PRO A 210 18.32 -21.64 50.15
CA PRO A 210 18.44 -22.54 51.28
C PRO A 210 19.37 -21.88 52.33
N VAL A 211 18.82 -21.61 53.51
CA VAL A 211 19.58 -21.20 54.68
C VAL A 211 20.37 -22.43 55.16
N THR A 212 21.65 -22.48 54.83
CA THR A 212 22.58 -23.43 55.46
C THR A 212 22.79 -23.04 56.91
N ALA A 213 22.15 -23.76 57.83
CA ALA A 213 22.40 -23.66 59.25
C ALA A 213 23.83 -24.12 59.55
N GLY A 214 24.70 -23.19 59.93
CA GLY A 214 26.02 -23.51 60.48
C GLY A 214 25.87 -24.11 61.88
N ILE A 215 26.48 -25.28 62.09
CA ILE A 215 26.67 -25.87 63.42
C ILE A 215 27.98 -25.30 63.99
N PRO A 216 27.98 -24.63 65.16
CA PRO A 216 29.21 -24.30 65.87
C PRO A 216 29.74 -25.52 66.63
N GLY A 217 31.06 -25.72 66.55
CA GLY A 217 31.81 -26.67 67.38
C GLY A 217 32.23 -26.09 68.72
#